data_AF-A0A0W0CFR5-F1
#
_entry.id   AF-A0A0W0CFR5-F1
#
_cell.length_a   1.000
_cell.length_b   1.000
_cell.length_c   1.000
_cell.angle_alpha   90.00
_cell.angle_beta   90.00
_cell.angle_gamma   90.00
#
_symmetry.space_group_name_H-M   'P 1'
#
loop_
_entity.id
_entity.type
_entity.pdbx_description
1 polymer ?
#
loop_
_entity_poly.entity_id
_entity_poly.type
_entity_poly.pdbx_seq_one_letter_code
_entity_poly.pdbx_strand_id
1 'polypeptide(L)'
;MTGEGSVPGGVSVVGKVLAIQSHVVHGYVGNRAATFPLQYRGWDVDALNTVQYSNHLGYGQATGFKYSGEELCSVFRDGLLKAMGNRYDAIITGYTPSAEVLEDISGIIKNQLNQQQDLKWIVDPVLGDNGRLYVSEDIVPVYKRLLSQNKIFLATPNQFEMELLSESELTDLESASTAVSKFFQLYPHVERLVVTSVVLAGSDDYVVIAADRTTSPQDTIYIRSPRIKCYFSGSGDLFTALLVDALLRDRESTKLSQAVAKTQWMIGSVLQRTYEQALKSGELKDQDSPVIKDLKLIQCRELFRLHDIPEIPITGHINVPQT
;
A
#
# COMPACT_ATOMS: atom_id res chain seq x y z
N MET A 1 31.46 -9.43 -37.78
CA MET A 1 32.15 -10.06 -36.63
C MET A 1 32.82 -8.96 -35.81
N THR A 2 32.19 -8.64 -34.69
CA THR A 2 32.68 -7.97 -33.46
C THR A 2 31.38 -7.73 -32.67
N GLY A 3 30.74 -8.77 -32.16
CA GLY A 3 31.14 -9.34 -30.88
C GLY A 3 30.58 -8.49 -29.73
N GLU A 4 29.26 -8.23 -29.72
CA GLU A 4 28.60 -7.70 -28.53
C GLU A 4 28.62 -8.79 -27.47
N GLY A 5 29.51 -8.63 -26.50
CA GLY A 5 29.54 -9.46 -25.31
C GLY A 5 28.25 -9.23 -24.52
N SER A 6 27.34 -10.19 -24.57
CA SER A 6 26.22 -10.29 -23.64
C SER A 6 26.78 -10.36 -22.22
N VAL A 7 26.53 -9.33 -21.41
CA VAL A 7 26.79 -9.36 -19.97
C VAL A 7 25.78 -10.32 -19.35
N PRO A 8 26.20 -11.46 -18.77
CA PRO A 8 25.27 -12.36 -18.08
C PRO A 8 24.93 -11.74 -16.71
N GLY A 9 23.66 -11.40 -16.48
CA GLY A 9 23.17 -10.99 -15.15
C GLY A 9 22.55 -9.60 -15.03
N GLY A 10 22.20 -8.93 -16.14
CA GLY A 10 21.41 -7.69 -16.06
C GLY A 10 19.99 -7.96 -15.58
N VAL A 11 19.60 -7.43 -14.42
CA VAL A 11 18.19 -7.43 -13.98
C VAL A 11 17.42 -6.54 -14.97
N SER A 12 16.54 -7.13 -15.79
CA SER A 12 15.64 -6.36 -16.64
C SER A 12 14.68 -5.56 -15.77
N VAL A 13 14.51 -4.26 -16.07
CA VAL A 13 13.52 -3.41 -15.39
C VAL A 13 12.13 -4.02 -15.58
N VAL A 14 11.41 -4.23 -14.47
CA VAL A 14 10.07 -4.84 -14.45
C VAL A 14 9.05 -3.91 -15.07
N GLY A 15 9.06 -2.67 -14.60
CA GLY A 15 8.20 -1.57 -15.02
C GLY A 15 8.57 -0.29 -14.27
N LYS A 16 7.87 0.79 -14.57
CA LYS A 16 8.07 2.11 -13.98
C LYS A 16 6.92 2.50 -13.07
N VAL A 17 7.23 2.86 -11.82
CA VAL A 17 6.28 3.30 -10.79
C VAL A 17 6.58 4.74 -10.40
N LEU A 18 5.54 5.57 -10.33
CA LEU A 18 5.59 6.84 -9.62
C LEU A 18 4.96 6.67 -8.23
N ALA A 19 5.76 6.77 -7.18
CA ALA A 19 5.31 6.66 -5.79
C ALA A 19 5.16 8.06 -5.17
N ILE A 20 3.92 8.45 -4.90
CA ILE A 20 3.52 9.74 -4.35
C ILE A 20 3.11 9.55 -2.88
N GLN A 21 4.06 9.75 -1.96
CA GLN A 21 3.89 9.42 -0.54
C GLN A 21 4.70 10.37 0.35
N SER A 22 4.63 10.20 1.66
CA SER A 22 5.49 10.93 2.60
C SER A 22 6.97 10.53 2.45
N HIS A 23 7.88 11.41 2.88
CA HIS A 23 9.27 11.06 3.10
C HIS A 23 9.74 11.48 4.49
N VAL A 24 10.54 10.60 5.11
CA VAL A 24 11.19 10.83 6.40
C VAL A 24 12.70 10.61 6.28
N VAL A 25 13.51 11.43 6.96
CA VAL A 25 14.97 11.27 6.99
C VAL A 25 15.36 10.05 7.83
N HIS A 26 14.75 9.90 9.00
CA HIS A 26 14.92 8.77 9.91
C HIS A 26 13.67 7.88 9.93
N GLY A 27 13.90 6.57 9.88
CA GLY A 27 12.86 5.55 9.88
C GLY A 27 12.37 5.13 8.50
N TYR A 28 11.30 4.33 8.49
CA TYR A 28 10.73 3.68 7.30
C TYR A 28 9.21 3.78 7.27
N VAL A 29 8.70 4.86 6.65
CA VAL A 29 7.29 5.05 6.25
C VAL A 29 7.25 5.72 4.87
N GLY A 30 6.10 5.71 4.21
CA GLY A 30 5.91 6.29 2.88
C GLY A 30 6.96 5.82 1.88
N ASN A 31 7.53 6.75 1.12
CA ASN A 31 8.52 6.43 0.08
C ASN A 31 9.78 5.74 0.65
N ARG A 32 10.13 5.95 1.92
CA ARG A 32 11.24 5.20 2.55
C ARG A 32 10.93 3.72 2.69
N ALA A 33 9.66 3.37 2.94
CA ALA A 33 9.20 1.99 3.06
C ALA A 33 8.86 1.36 1.70
N ALA A 34 8.39 2.14 0.73
CA ALA A 34 7.99 1.64 -0.60
C ALA A 34 9.14 1.54 -1.61
N THR A 35 10.00 2.56 -1.70
CA THR A 35 10.99 2.68 -2.79
C THR A 35 12.05 1.58 -2.75
N PHE A 36 12.67 1.33 -1.60
CA PHE A 36 13.75 0.34 -1.51
C PHE A 36 13.29 -1.09 -1.87
N PRO A 37 12.18 -1.62 -1.31
CA PRO A 37 11.67 -2.94 -1.71
C PRO A 37 11.33 -3.04 -3.19
N LEU A 38 10.68 -2.04 -3.78
CA LEU A 38 10.36 -2.02 -5.21
C LEU A 38 11.62 -1.99 -6.08
N GLN A 39 12.57 -1.10 -5.79
CA GLN A 39 13.84 -1.02 -6.51
C GLN A 39 14.65 -2.30 -6.40
N TYR A 40 14.70 -2.89 -5.20
CA TYR A 40 15.42 -4.15 -4.99
C TYR A 40 14.78 -5.31 -5.76
N ARG A 41 13.48 -5.20 -6.04
CA ARG A 41 12.72 -6.12 -6.90
C ARG A 41 12.86 -5.76 -8.38
N GLY A 42 13.50 -4.66 -8.75
CA GLY A 42 13.79 -4.32 -10.16
C GLY A 42 12.76 -3.39 -10.80
N TRP A 43 11.93 -2.72 -10.01
CA TRP A 43 11.13 -1.60 -10.48
C TRP A 43 11.99 -0.34 -10.63
N ASP A 44 11.73 0.43 -11.69
CA ASP A 44 12.21 1.80 -11.78
C ASP A 44 11.22 2.70 -11.03
N VAL A 45 11.67 3.29 -9.93
CA VAL A 45 10.81 4.02 -8.99
C VAL A 45 11.18 5.50 -8.98
N ASP A 46 10.29 6.32 -9.53
CA ASP A 46 10.32 7.76 -9.31
C ASP A 46 9.52 8.06 -8.02
N ALA A 47 10.15 8.71 -7.05
CA ALA A 47 9.54 9.05 -5.77
C ALA A 47 9.21 10.56 -5.72
N LEU A 48 7.93 10.89 -5.57
CA LEU A 48 7.45 12.25 -5.33
C LEU A 48 7.00 12.38 -3.87
N ASN A 49 7.72 13.18 -3.09
CA ASN A 49 7.51 13.27 -1.65
C ASN A 49 6.47 14.35 -1.33
N THR A 50 5.38 14.01 -0.65
CA THR A 50 4.33 14.96 -0.24
C THR A 50 4.72 15.77 1.00
N VAL A 51 5.62 15.22 1.81
CA VAL A 51 6.24 15.87 2.97
C VAL A 51 7.72 15.46 3.08
N GLN A 52 8.51 16.30 3.71
CA GLN A 52 9.89 16.01 4.10
C GLN A 52 10.00 16.22 5.61
N TYR A 53 9.93 15.14 6.39
CA TYR A 53 10.08 15.19 7.86
C TYR A 53 11.37 14.54 8.35
N SER A 54 11.80 14.91 9.56
CA SER A 54 12.93 14.29 10.25
C SER A 54 12.67 12.81 10.53
N ASN A 55 11.45 12.45 10.90
CA ASN A 55 11.00 11.10 11.27
C ASN A 55 9.47 11.04 11.23
N HIS A 56 8.90 9.83 11.35
CA HIS A 56 7.44 9.67 11.45
C HIS A 56 6.94 10.07 12.86
N LEU A 57 5.64 10.40 12.96
CA LEU A 57 5.02 10.92 14.18
C LEU A 57 4.96 9.91 15.34
N GLY A 58 5.17 8.62 15.07
CA GLY A 58 5.27 7.58 16.11
C GLY A 58 6.46 7.77 17.05
N TYR A 59 7.41 8.65 16.71
CA TYR A 59 8.48 9.08 17.62
C TYR A 59 8.04 10.10 18.68
N GLY A 60 6.83 10.67 18.56
CA GLY A 60 6.25 11.66 19.48
C GLY A 60 6.49 13.10 19.06
N GLN A 61 7.60 13.41 18.39
CA GLN A 61 7.87 14.71 17.78
C GLN A 61 8.55 14.52 16.44
N ALA A 62 8.26 15.40 15.49
CA ALA A 62 8.94 15.47 14.19
C ALA A 62 9.05 16.94 13.75
N THR A 63 10.05 17.24 12.93
CA THR A 63 10.23 18.56 12.30
C THR A 63 10.35 18.39 10.80
N GLY A 64 10.09 19.45 10.04
CA GLY A 64 10.25 19.46 8.60
C GLY A 64 9.12 20.25 7.93
N PHE A 65 8.78 19.90 6.71
CA PHE A 65 7.87 20.70 5.89
C PHE A 65 6.95 19.84 5.02
N LYS A 66 5.84 20.45 4.61
CA LYS A 66 4.85 19.91 3.68
C LYS A 66 5.03 20.64 2.36
N TYR A 67 5.00 19.91 1.25
CA TYR A 67 4.96 20.55 -0.06
C TYR A 67 3.55 21.03 -0.37
N SER A 68 3.42 22.16 -1.06
CA SER A 68 2.14 22.67 -1.52
C SER A 68 1.63 21.87 -2.73
N GLY A 69 0.33 21.99 -3.02
CA GLY A 69 -0.26 21.40 -4.22
C GLY A 69 0.40 21.94 -5.50
N GLU A 70 0.72 23.24 -5.54
CA GLU A 70 1.43 23.88 -6.65
C GLU A 70 2.82 23.31 -6.88
N GLU A 71 3.63 23.16 -5.83
CA GLU A 71 4.99 22.61 -5.92
C GLU A 71 4.97 21.17 -6.47
N LEU A 72 4.08 20.34 -5.93
CA LEU A 72 3.92 18.95 -6.36
C LEU A 72 3.40 18.85 -7.79
N CYS A 73 2.43 19.70 -8.16
CA CYS A 73 1.93 19.81 -9.51
C CYS A 73 3.02 20.22 -10.51
N SER A 74 3.86 21.18 -10.15
CA SER A 74 4.95 21.65 -11.00
C SER A 74 5.93 20.51 -11.30
N VAL A 75 6.37 19.77 -10.27
CA VAL A 75 7.26 18.62 -10.46
C VAL A 75 6.57 17.52 -11.27
N PHE A 76 5.35 17.15 -10.91
CA PHE A 76 4.66 16.03 -11.54
C PHE A 76 4.22 16.34 -12.97
N ARG A 77 3.34 17.32 -13.15
CA ARG A 77 2.75 17.63 -14.45
C ARG A 77 3.75 18.31 -15.38
N ASP A 78 4.45 19.33 -14.89
CA ASP A 78 5.25 20.17 -15.76
C ASP A 78 6.67 19.58 -15.96
N GLY A 79 7.28 19.06 -14.90
CA GLY A 79 8.57 18.36 -14.97
C GLY A 79 8.48 16.95 -15.57
N LEU A 80 7.86 16.01 -14.86
CA LEU A 80 7.89 14.59 -15.23
C LEU A 80 7.06 14.29 -16.47
N LEU A 81 5.84 14.82 -16.56
CA LEU A 81 4.95 14.49 -17.68
C LEU A 81 5.24 15.34 -18.92
N LYS A 82 5.24 16.68 -18.82
CA LYS A 82 5.41 17.56 -20.00
C LYS A 82 6.86 17.67 -20.49
N ALA A 83 7.80 17.97 -19.60
CA ALA A 83 9.18 18.22 -20.02
C ALA A 83 9.94 16.93 -20.34
N MET A 84 9.79 15.90 -19.49
CA MET A 84 10.46 14.62 -19.67
C MET A 84 9.69 13.62 -20.54
N GLY A 85 8.36 13.79 -20.70
CA GLY A 85 7.54 12.85 -21.45
C GLY A 85 7.41 11.48 -20.76
N ASN A 86 7.59 11.42 -19.44
CA ASN A 86 7.56 10.15 -18.71
C ASN A 86 6.19 9.48 -18.81
N ARG A 87 6.21 8.16 -18.92
CA ARG A 87 5.04 7.30 -18.77
C ARG A 87 5.31 6.30 -17.66
N TYR A 88 4.26 5.95 -16.93
CA TYR A 88 4.34 5.04 -15.79
C TYR A 88 3.42 3.86 -16.01
N ASP A 89 3.86 2.67 -15.61
CA ASP A 89 3.01 1.48 -15.59
C ASP A 89 2.04 1.54 -14.40
N ALA A 90 2.51 2.12 -13.29
CA ALA A 90 1.70 2.32 -12.09
C ALA A 90 2.00 3.64 -11.37
N ILE A 91 0.98 4.18 -10.71
CA ILE A 91 1.09 5.29 -9.76
C ILE A 91 0.56 4.80 -8.41
N ILE A 92 1.34 5.00 -7.35
CA ILE A 92 0.93 4.72 -5.97
C ILE A 92 0.72 6.05 -5.26
N THR A 93 -0.45 6.27 -4.67
CA THR A 93 -0.71 7.41 -3.78
C THR A 93 -0.91 6.91 -2.36
N GLY A 94 -0.13 7.42 -1.42
CA GLY A 94 -0.25 7.15 0.02
C GLY A 94 -0.51 8.43 0.81
N TYR A 95 0.22 8.62 1.91
CA TYR A 95 0.07 9.79 2.78
C TYR A 95 0.11 11.12 2.02
N THR A 96 -0.93 11.93 2.22
CA THR A 96 -1.04 13.31 1.73
C THR A 96 -1.32 14.27 2.90
N PRO A 97 -0.68 15.45 2.95
CA PRO A 97 -0.72 16.33 4.12
C PRO A 97 -1.98 17.20 4.24
N SER A 98 -2.80 17.29 3.19
CA SER A 98 -4.01 18.10 3.13
C SER A 98 -4.98 17.65 2.01
N ALA A 99 -6.24 18.05 2.14
CA ALA A 99 -7.28 17.90 1.13
C ALA A 99 -6.88 18.50 -0.23
N GLU A 100 -6.37 19.73 -0.23
CA GLU A 100 -5.91 20.46 -1.43
C GLU A 100 -4.86 19.65 -2.22
N VAL A 101 -3.83 19.15 -1.54
CA VAL A 101 -2.76 18.37 -2.18
C VAL A 101 -3.32 17.10 -2.82
N LEU A 102 -4.25 16.42 -2.16
CA LEU A 102 -4.89 15.22 -2.69
C LEU A 102 -5.76 15.53 -3.92
N GLU A 103 -6.52 16.63 -3.91
CA GLU A 103 -7.33 17.09 -5.05
C GLU A 103 -6.46 17.41 -6.27
N ASP A 104 -5.39 18.17 -6.07
CA ASP A 104 -4.48 18.58 -7.13
C ASP A 104 -3.79 17.39 -7.81
N ILE A 105 -3.22 16.47 -7.01
CA ILE A 105 -2.53 15.29 -7.51
C ILE A 105 -3.51 14.35 -8.21
N SER A 106 -4.67 14.11 -7.60
CA SER A 106 -5.70 13.24 -8.21
C SER A 106 -6.22 13.79 -9.53
N GLY A 107 -6.33 15.12 -9.68
CA GLY A 107 -6.66 15.76 -10.94
C GLY A 107 -5.64 15.46 -12.05
N ILE A 108 -4.35 15.46 -11.74
CA ILE A 108 -3.29 15.09 -12.70
C ILE A 108 -3.39 13.61 -13.06
N ILE A 109 -3.54 12.71 -12.07
CA ILE A 109 -3.62 11.27 -12.30
C ILE A 109 -4.84 10.91 -13.15
N LYS A 110 -6.00 11.52 -12.87
CA LYS A 110 -7.22 11.37 -13.68
C LYS A 110 -6.98 11.69 -15.16
N ASN A 111 -6.26 12.78 -15.44
CA ASN A 111 -5.90 13.13 -16.82
C ASN A 111 -4.98 12.09 -17.46
N GLN A 112 -4.04 11.52 -16.70
CA GLN A 112 -3.18 10.44 -17.19
C GLN A 112 -3.94 9.15 -17.47
N LEU A 113 -4.89 8.76 -16.62
CA LEU A 113 -5.74 7.58 -16.84
C LEU A 113 -6.58 7.71 -18.12
N ASN A 114 -7.02 8.91 -18.47
CA ASN A 114 -7.73 9.16 -19.72
C ASN A 114 -6.83 9.07 -20.97
N GLN A 115 -5.52 9.29 -20.81
CA GLN A 115 -4.54 9.26 -21.90
C GLN A 115 -3.86 7.88 -22.04
N GLN A 116 -3.78 7.11 -20.96
CA GLN A 116 -3.12 5.82 -20.90
C GLN A 116 -4.04 4.77 -20.25
N GLN A 117 -4.66 3.93 -21.08
CA GLN A 117 -5.62 2.92 -20.60
C GLN A 117 -5.01 1.84 -19.70
N ASP A 118 -3.72 1.55 -19.88
CA ASP A 118 -3.00 0.50 -19.14
C ASP A 118 -2.42 0.97 -17.81
N LEU A 119 -2.45 2.28 -17.52
CA LEU A 119 -1.94 2.85 -16.27
C LEU A 119 -2.73 2.31 -15.08
N LYS A 120 -2.01 1.78 -14.07
CA LYS A 120 -2.60 1.27 -12.84
C LYS A 120 -2.48 2.31 -11.73
N TRP A 121 -3.61 2.79 -11.22
CA TRP A 121 -3.62 3.66 -10.05
C TRP A 121 -3.93 2.85 -8.79
N ILE A 122 -2.96 2.83 -7.87
CA ILE A 122 -3.06 2.20 -6.55
C ILE A 122 -3.26 3.32 -5.52
N VAL A 123 -4.33 3.19 -4.74
CA VAL A 123 -4.70 4.16 -3.70
C VAL A 123 -4.59 3.49 -2.33
N ASP A 124 -3.62 3.96 -1.54
CA ASP A 124 -3.53 3.70 -0.11
C ASP A 124 -4.13 4.91 0.63
N PRO A 125 -5.39 4.81 1.11
CA PRO A 125 -6.12 5.94 1.67
C PRO A 125 -5.68 6.20 3.10
N VAL A 126 -4.45 6.65 3.30
CA VAL A 126 -3.83 6.89 4.61
C VAL A 126 -4.59 7.98 5.38
N LEU A 127 -5.56 7.56 6.19
CA LEU A 127 -6.41 8.45 7.00
C LEU A 127 -6.08 8.33 8.48
N GLY A 128 -5.74 7.13 8.94
CA GLY A 128 -5.57 6.87 10.36
C GLY A 128 -5.50 5.39 10.67
N ASP A 129 -5.28 5.07 11.94
CA ASP A 129 -5.25 3.70 12.42
C ASP A 129 -5.61 3.69 13.92
N ASN A 130 -6.07 2.54 14.43
CA ASN A 130 -6.51 2.35 15.82
C ASN A 130 -7.55 3.39 16.29
N GLY A 131 -8.54 3.68 15.44
CA GLY A 131 -9.66 4.56 15.77
C GLY A 131 -9.33 6.06 15.76
N ARG A 132 -8.15 6.47 15.27
CA ARG A 132 -7.70 7.87 15.27
C ARG A 132 -7.23 8.30 13.89
N LEU A 133 -7.70 9.46 13.45
CA LEU A 133 -7.19 10.13 12.26
C LEU A 133 -5.78 10.68 12.49
N TYR A 134 -4.92 10.55 11.48
CA TYR A 134 -3.57 11.14 11.42
C TYR A 134 -3.52 12.41 10.57
N VAL A 135 -4.60 12.67 9.86
CA VAL A 135 -4.79 13.76 8.91
C VAL A 135 -6.00 14.58 9.34
N SER A 136 -6.16 15.75 8.73
CA SER A 136 -7.34 16.58 8.95
C SER A 136 -8.60 15.88 8.44
N GLU A 137 -9.72 16.03 9.14
CA GLU A 137 -11.00 15.40 8.81
C GLU A 137 -11.53 15.78 7.42
N ASP A 138 -11.15 16.96 6.93
CA ASP A 138 -11.52 17.49 5.61
C ASP A 138 -11.00 16.67 4.42
N ILE A 139 -9.99 15.81 4.62
CA ILE A 139 -9.45 14.95 3.56
C ILE A 139 -10.33 13.71 3.31
N VAL A 140 -11.14 13.29 4.30
CA VAL A 140 -11.98 12.09 4.18
C VAL A 140 -13.00 12.26 3.04
N PRO A 141 -13.77 13.37 2.94
CA PRO A 141 -14.62 13.63 1.77
C PRO A 141 -13.88 13.62 0.43
N VAL A 142 -12.61 14.06 0.39
CA VAL A 142 -11.80 14.06 -0.83
C VAL A 142 -11.51 12.64 -1.27
N TYR A 143 -11.05 11.77 -0.37
CA TYR A 143 -10.84 10.34 -0.68
C TYR A 143 -12.13 9.67 -1.16
N LYS A 144 -13.28 9.92 -0.51
CA LYS A 144 -14.58 9.37 -0.94
C LYS A 144 -14.95 9.83 -2.36
N ARG A 145 -14.76 11.12 -2.68
CA ARG A 145 -14.99 11.63 -4.05
C ARG A 145 -14.01 11.02 -5.06
N LEU A 146 -12.73 10.94 -4.71
CA LEU A 146 -11.68 10.38 -5.54
C LEU A 146 -11.98 8.92 -5.90
N LEU A 147 -12.28 8.08 -4.92
CA LEU A 147 -12.60 6.66 -5.11
C LEU A 147 -13.88 6.46 -5.92
N SER A 148 -14.89 7.32 -5.74
CA SER A 148 -16.17 7.20 -6.44
C SER A 148 -16.14 7.67 -7.90
N GLN A 149 -15.21 8.55 -8.28
CA GLN A 149 -15.20 9.20 -9.59
C GLN A 149 -14.13 8.69 -10.56
N ASN A 150 -13.15 7.91 -10.09
CA ASN A 150 -11.98 7.55 -10.87
C ASN A 150 -11.81 6.04 -10.98
N LYS A 151 -11.22 5.60 -12.10
CA LYS A 151 -10.81 4.20 -12.27
C LYS A 151 -9.63 3.90 -11.36
N ILE A 152 -9.85 3.08 -10.33
CA ILE A 152 -8.83 2.68 -9.36
C ILE A 152 -8.52 1.20 -9.57
N PHE A 153 -7.26 0.88 -9.84
CA PHE A 153 -6.83 -0.50 -10.05
C PHE A 153 -6.86 -1.32 -8.76
N LEU A 154 -6.46 -0.68 -7.64
CA LEU A 154 -6.38 -1.30 -6.33
C LEU A 154 -6.53 -0.24 -5.23
N ALA A 155 -7.38 -0.49 -4.24
CA ALA A 155 -7.44 0.25 -2.99
C ALA A 155 -6.94 -0.62 -1.82
N THR A 156 -6.13 -0.05 -0.92
CA THR A 156 -5.48 -0.79 0.18
C THR A 156 -5.73 -0.22 1.59
N PRO A 157 -6.98 0.06 2.00
CA PRO A 157 -7.25 0.59 3.34
C PRO A 157 -6.86 -0.40 4.44
N ASN A 158 -6.51 0.09 5.63
CA ASN A 158 -6.55 -0.72 6.85
C ASN A 158 -8.00 -0.86 7.38
N GLN A 159 -8.20 -1.56 8.50
CA GLN A 159 -9.54 -1.72 9.09
C GLN A 159 -10.25 -0.38 9.36
N PHE A 160 -9.59 0.56 10.06
CA PHE A 160 -10.20 1.83 10.42
C PHE A 160 -10.56 2.67 9.19
N GLU A 161 -9.68 2.69 8.20
CA GLU A 161 -9.93 3.36 6.91
C GLU A 161 -11.09 2.71 6.16
N MET A 162 -11.16 1.37 6.15
CA MET A 162 -12.25 0.63 5.54
C MET A 162 -13.58 0.95 6.22
N GLU A 163 -13.61 1.01 7.56
CA GLU A 163 -14.81 1.35 8.33
C GLU A 163 -15.28 2.78 8.03
N LEU A 164 -14.36 3.72 7.91
CA LEU A 164 -14.64 5.11 7.59
C LEU A 164 -15.12 5.31 6.14
N LEU A 165 -14.53 4.59 5.19
CA LEU A 165 -14.86 4.66 3.76
C LEU A 165 -16.15 3.92 3.44
N SER A 166 -16.40 2.76 4.06
CA SER A 166 -17.63 1.99 3.86
C SER A 166 -18.77 2.41 4.79
N GLU A 167 -18.48 3.18 5.85
CA GLU A 167 -19.44 3.50 6.91
C GLU A 167 -20.07 2.21 7.47
N SER A 168 -19.24 1.22 7.76
CA SER A 168 -19.63 -0.10 8.31
C SER A 168 -18.53 -0.59 9.21
N GLU A 169 -18.87 -1.02 10.42
CA GLU A 169 -17.92 -1.63 11.35
C GLU A 169 -17.45 -3.00 10.82
N LEU A 170 -16.22 -3.39 11.18
CA LEU A 170 -15.62 -4.63 10.74
C LEU A 170 -15.23 -5.47 11.97
N THR A 171 -16.22 -6.13 12.58
CA THR A 171 -16.06 -6.86 13.85
C THR A 171 -15.89 -8.37 13.67
N ASP A 172 -16.39 -8.92 12.58
CA ASP A 172 -16.44 -10.35 12.27
C ASP A 172 -16.48 -10.58 10.74
N LEU A 173 -16.57 -11.84 10.30
CA LEU A 173 -16.57 -12.15 8.86
C LEU A 173 -17.87 -11.73 8.15
N GLU A 174 -19.00 -11.62 8.87
CA GLU A 174 -20.29 -11.25 8.28
C GLU A 174 -20.35 -9.73 8.02
N SER A 175 -19.96 -8.94 9.03
CA SER A 175 -19.75 -7.50 8.91
C SER A 175 -18.67 -7.16 7.88
N ALA A 176 -17.61 -7.96 7.78
CA ALA A 176 -16.62 -7.82 6.71
C ALA A 176 -17.22 -7.99 5.31
N SER A 177 -18.07 -9.01 5.10
CA SER A 177 -18.79 -9.20 3.84
C SER A 177 -19.64 -7.97 3.49
N THR A 178 -20.36 -7.46 4.49
CA THR A 178 -21.22 -6.27 4.36
C THR A 178 -20.40 -5.02 4.02
N ALA A 179 -19.29 -4.79 4.72
CA ALA A 179 -18.41 -3.65 4.48
C ALA A 179 -17.80 -3.68 3.08
N VAL A 180 -17.31 -4.84 2.62
CA VAL A 180 -16.78 -5.02 1.26
C VAL A 180 -17.85 -4.74 0.21
N SER A 181 -19.07 -5.27 0.41
CA SER A 181 -20.21 -5.03 -0.48
C SER A 181 -20.54 -3.55 -0.58
N LYS A 182 -20.68 -2.88 0.57
CA LYS A 182 -21.01 -1.45 0.64
C LYS A 182 -19.89 -0.58 0.05
N PHE A 183 -18.63 -0.94 0.27
CA PHE A 183 -17.49 -0.25 -0.36
C PHE A 183 -17.61 -0.26 -1.89
N PHE A 184 -17.85 -1.41 -2.52
CA PHE A 184 -17.98 -1.46 -3.98
C PHE A 184 -19.27 -0.82 -4.50
N GLN A 185 -20.34 -0.75 -3.69
CA GLN A 185 -21.53 0.03 -4.04
C GLN A 185 -21.23 1.54 -4.05
N LEU A 186 -20.47 2.03 -3.08
CA LEU A 186 -20.06 3.44 -2.98
C LEU A 186 -18.99 3.81 -4.01
N TYR A 187 -18.11 2.87 -4.35
CA TYR A 187 -16.93 3.07 -5.21
C TYR A 187 -16.92 2.09 -6.38
N PRO A 188 -17.89 2.17 -7.32
CA PRO A 188 -18.10 1.19 -8.38
C PRO A 188 -16.96 1.12 -9.43
N HIS A 189 -16.06 2.11 -9.42
CA HIS A 189 -14.92 2.17 -10.33
C HIS A 189 -13.61 1.64 -9.71
N VAL A 190 -13.66 1.12 -8.48
CA VAL A 190 -12.56 0.39 -7.86
C VAL A 190 -12.59 -1.07 -8.32
N GLU A 191 -11.53 -1.50 -8.99
CA GLU A 191 -11.42 -2.87 -9.53
C GLU A 191 -11.13 -3.90 -8.43
N ARG A 192 -10.24 -3.54 -7.48
CA ARG A 192 -9.75 -4.44 -6.43
C ARG A 192 -9.67 -3.73 -5.09
N LEU A 193 -10.02 -4.44 -4.04
CA LEU A 193 -9.92 -4.00 -2.66
C LEU A 193 -9.09 -5.00 -1.87
N VAL A 194 -8.13 -4.51 -1.09
CA VAL A 194 -7.42 -5.31 -0.09
C VAL A 194 -7.42 -4.57 1.24
N VAL A 195 -8.16 -5.08 2.22
CA VAL A 195 -8.13 -4.57 3.59
C VAL A 195 -6.92 -5.18 4.28
N THR A 196 -5.89 -4.37 4.52
CA THR A 196 -4.51 -4.82 4.79
C THR A 196 -4.30 -5.43 6.17
N SER A 197 -5.04 -4.98 7.17
CA SER A 197 -4.97 -5.52 8.53
C SER A 197 -6.31 -5.38 9.23
N VAL A 198 -6.91 -6.52 9.57
CA VAL A 198 -8.17 -6.63 10.30
C VAL A 198 -7.96 -7.50 11.53
N VAL A 199 -8.51 -7.06 12.67
CA VAL A 199 -8.58 -7.86 13.90
C VAL A 199 -10.05 -8.15 14.17
N LEU A 200 -10.45 -9.41 14.02
CA LEU A 200 -11.82 -9.84 14.28
C LEU A 200 -12.01 -10.17 15.77
N ALA A 201 -13.21 -9.90 16.28
CA ALA A 201 -13.56 -10.18 17.66
C ALA A 201 -13.35 -11.68 18.01
N GLY A 202 -12.70 -11.93 19.14
CA GLY A 202 -12.43 -13.29 19.62
C GLY A 202 -11.32 -14.03 18.86
N SER A 203 -10.54 -13.36 18.01
CA SER A 203 -9.38 -13.93 17.33
C SER A 203 -8.09 -13.20 17.70
N ASP A 204 -7.03 -13.98 17.94
CA ASP A 204 -5.66 -13.47 18.09
C ASP A 204 -4.92 -13.42 16.74
N ASP A 205 -5.61 -13.63 15.61
CA ASP A 205 -5.01 -13.56 14.27
C ASP A 205 -5.20 -12.18 13.63
N TYR A 206 -4.27 -11.80 12.75
CA TYR A 206 -4.51 -10.79 11.74
C TYR A 206 -5.18 -11.42 10.52
N VAL A 207 -6.16 -10.70 9.98
CA VAL A 207 -6.86 -11.08 8.76
C VAL A 207 -6.58 -10.06 7.67
N VAL A 208 -6.20 -10.52 6.50
CA VAL A 208 -6.22 -9.73 5.26
C VAL A 208 -7.46 -10.14 4.48
N ILE A 209 -8.24 -9.16 4.02
CA ILE A 209 -9.44 -9.38 3.22
C ILE A 209 -9.19 -8.86 1.82
N ALA A 210 -9.51 -9.63 0.80
CA ALA A 210 -9.29 -9.23 -0.58
C ALA A 210 -10.46 -9.59 -1.49
N ALA A 211 -10.78 -8.69 -2.43
CA ALA A 211 -11.86 -8.86 -3.38
C ALA A 211 -11.48 -8.27 -4.74
N ASP A 212 -11.76 -9.00 -5.82
CA ASP A 212 -11.46 -8.63 -7.20
C ASP A 212 -12.73 -8.60 -8.05
N ARG A 213 -13.22 -7.39 -8.37
CA ARG A 213 -14.44 -7.18 -9.16
C ARG A 213 -14.25 -7.45 -10.65
N THR A 214 -13.03 -7.66 -11.11
CA THR A 214 -12.73 -7.91 -12.54
C THR A 214 -12.79 -9.38 -12.89
N THR A 215 -12.45 -10.27 -11.96
CA THR A 215 -12.43 -11.73 -12.20
C THR A 215 -13.54 -12.47 -11.49
N SER A 216 -13.83 -12.09 -10.24
CA SER A 216 -14.81 -12.76 -9.39
C SER A 216 -15.57 -11.75 -8.54
N PRO A 217 -16.58 -11.06 -9.10
CA PRO A 217 -17.28 -9.97 -8.41
C PRO A 217 -17.90 -10.33 -7.06
N GLN A 218 -18.15 -11.61 -6.82
CA GLN A 218 -18.78 -12.12 -5.60
C GLN A 218 -17.80 -12.84 -4.66
N ASP A 219 -16.57 -13.11 -5.10
CA ASP A 219 -15.59 -13.80 -4.28
C ASP A 219 -14.81 -12.79 -3.45
N THR A 220 -15.03 -12.83 -2.15
CA THR A 220 -14.12 -12.22 -1.18
C THR A 220 -13.32 -13.33 -0.54
N ILE A 221 -12.00 -13.19 -0.51
CA ILE A 221 -11.10 -14.12 0.18
C ILE A 221 -10.60 -13.49 1.46
N TYR A 222 -10.18 -14.34 2.39
CA TYR A 222 -9.40 -13.88 3.53
C TYR A 222 -8.23 -14.80 3.82
N ILE A 223 -7.17 -14.21 4.34
CA ILE A 223 -5.95 -14.91 4.76
C ILE A 223 -5.73 -14.56 6.22
N ARG A 224 -5.69 -15.59 7.08
CA ARG A 224 -5.33 -15.47 8.49
C ARG A 224 -3.84 -15.69 8.68
N SER A 225 -3.26 -14.89 9.55
CA SER A 225 -1.88 -15.07 10.00
C SER A 225 -1.79 -14.78 11.49
N PRO A 226 -0.94 -15.52 12.24
CA PRO A 226 -0.71 -15.25 13.65
C PRO A 226 -0.30 -13.80 13.88
N ARG A 227 -0.92 -13.14 14.85
CA ARG A 227 -0.57 -11.76 15.20
C ARG A 227 0.74 -11.72 15.99
N ILE A 228 1.68 -10.91 15.51
CA ILE A 228 2.75 -10.42 16.37
C ILE A 228 2.13 -9.33 17.25
N LYS A 229 2.13 -9.52 18.58
CA LYS A 229 1.59 -8.57 19.56
C LYS A 229 2.52 -7.35 19.68
N CYS A 230 2.64 -6.59 18.60
CA CYS A 230 3.49 -5.42 18.45
C CYS A 230 2.90 -4.53 17.35
N TYR A 231 2.97 -3.21 17.54
CA TYR A 231 2.62 -2.25 16.50
C TYR A 231 3.86 -1.88 15.67
N PHE A 232 3.68 -1.75 14.36
CA PHE A 232 4.75 -1.42 13.43
C PHE A 232 4.34 -0.20 12.60
N SER A 233 5.21 0.80 12.51
CA SER A 233 4.99 1.90 11.56
C SER A 233 5.52 1.51 10.17
N GLY A 234 4.80 1.91 9.12
CA GLY A 234 5.21 1.70 7.72
C GLY A 234 4.93 0.31 7.15
N SER A 235 4.26 -0.58 7.90
CA SER A 235 3.86 -1.89 7.39
C SER A 235 2.83 -1.80 6.27
N GLY A 236 1.90 -0.84 6.33
CA GLY A 236 0.94 -0.55 5.27
C GLY A 236 1.62 -0.12 3.97
N ASP A 237 2.53 0.88 4.05
CA ASP A 237 3.30 1.36 2.90
C ASP A 237 4.09 0.23 2.22
N LEU A 238 4.74 -0.62 3.03
CA LEU A 238 5.47 -1.79 2.55
C LEU A 238 4.52 -2.83 1.93
N PHE A 239 3.35 -3.06 2.53
CA PHE A 239 2.35 -4.01 2.04
C PHE A 239 1.86 -3.57 0.66
N THR A 240 1.46 -2.31 0.52
CA THR A 240 1.01 -1.73 -0.75
C THR A 240 2.08 -1.86 -1.83
N ALA A 241 3.34 -1.55 -1.52
CA ALA A 241 4.45 -1.65 -2.46
C ALA A 241 4.72 -3.11 -2.90
N LEU A 242 4.71 -4.07 -1.98
CA LEU A 242 4.93 -5.48 -2.32
C LEU A 242 3.74 -6.09 -3.06
N LEU A 243 2.52 -5.64 -2.79
CA LEU A 243 1.33 -6.07 -3.51
C LEU A 243 1.31 -5.56 -4.95
N VAL A 244 1.76 -4.33 -5.19
CA VAL A 244 1.96 -3.78 -6.54
C VAL A 244 2.92 -4.66 -7.33
N ASP A 245 4.06 -5.02 -6.73
CA ASP A 245 5.01 -5.94 -7.37
C ASP A 245 4.37 -7.30 -7.70
N ALA A 246 3.70 -7.90 -6.72
CA ALA A 246 3.12 -9.23 -6.87
C ALA A 246 2.00 -9.29 -7.93
N LEU A 247 1.27 -8.19 -8.15
CA LEU A 247 0.21 -8.10 -9.15
C LEU A 247 0.74 -7.76 -10.55
N LEU A 248 1.74 -6.90 -10.66
CA LEU A 248 2.09 -6.26 -11.93
C LEU A 248 3.39 -6.76 -12.56
N ARG A 249 4.23 -7.48 -11.81
CA ARG A 249 5.53 -7.96 -12.30
C ARG A 249 5.41 -8.84 -13.54
N ASP A 250 4.58 -9.88 -13.45
CA ASP A 250 4.68 -11.00 -14.39
C ASP A 250 3.95 -10.76 -15.72
N ARG A 251 3.29 -9.59 -15.91
CA ARG A 251 2.45 -9.18 -17.06
C ARG A 251 1.32 -10.14 -17.44
N GLU A 252 1.37 -11.41 -17.03
CA GLU A 252 0.29 -12.36 -16.97
C GLU A 252 -0.65 -12.01 -15.81
N SER A 253 -1.92 -12.43 -15.92
CA SER A 253 -2.96 -12.12 -14.94
C SER A 253 -2.74 -12.91 -13.64
N THR A 254 -1.84 -12.43 -12.78
CA THR A 254 -1.69 -12.96 -11.42
C THR A 254 -2.98 -12.73 -10.66
N LYS A 255 -3.58 -13.80 -10.14
CA LYS A 255 -4.82 -13.69 -9.36
C LYS A 255 -4.55 -12.88 -8.09
N LEU A 256 -5.49 -12.01 -7.71
CA LEU A 256 -5.38 -11.21 -6.49
C LEU A 256 -5.11 -12.09 -5.26
N SER A 257 -5.71 -13.28 -5.19
CA SER A 257 -5.48 -14.24 -4.11
C SER A 257 -4.02 -14.69 -3.96
N GLN A 258 -3.36 -14.98 -5.08
CA GLN A 258 -1.96 -15.37 -5.10
C GLN A 258 -1.07 -14.19 -4.74
N ALA A 259 -1.37 -12.99 -5.25
CA ALA A 259 -0.59 -11.80 -4.94
C ALA A 259 -0.70 -11.40 -3.46
N VAL A 260 -1.90 -11.45 -2.88
CA VAL A 260 -2.14 -11.15 -1.46
C VAL A 260 -1.48 -12.18 -0.55
N ALA A 261 -1.61 -13.47 -0.87
CA ALA A 261 -0.86 -14.51 -0.18
C ALA A 261 0.64 -14.19 -0.21
N LYS A 262 1.21 -13.98 -1.40
CA LYS A 262 2.64 -13.71 -1.54
C LYS A 262 3.10 -12.51 -0.70
N THR A 263 2.32 -11.43 -0.75
CA THR A 263 2.56 -10.20 0.01
C THR A 263 2.52 -10.46 1.51
N GLN A 264 1.51 -11.20 1.99
CA GLN A 264 1.31 -11.46 3.42
C GLN A 264 2.48 -12.24 4.03
N TRP A 265 3.02 -13.24 3.34
CA TRP A 265 4.20 -13.96 3.84
C TRP A 265 5.45 -13.10 3.86
N MET A 266 5.65 -12.26 2.83
CA MET A 266 6.79 -11.36 2.76
C MET A 266 6.75 -10.36 3.91
N ILE A 267 5.60 -9.73 4.14
CA ILE A 267 5.37 -8.81 5.26
C ILE A 267 5.57 -9.53 6.59
N GLY A 268 4.91 -10.66 6.80
CA GLY A 268 5.04 -11.45 8.04
C GLY A 268 6.51 -11.79 8.34
N SER A 269 7.29 -12.15 7.33
CA SER A 269 8.72 -12.44 7.47
C SER A 269 9.54 -11.21 7.85
N VAL A 270 9.25 -10.04 7.26
CA VAL A 270 9.89 -8.76 7.61
C VAL A 270 9.54 -8.35 9.04
N LEU A 271 8.26 -8.43 9.41
CA LEU A 271 7.79 -8.07 10.76
C LEU A 271 8.38 -9.00 11.82
N GLN A 272 8.41 -10.30 11.56
CA GLN A 272 9.00 -11.30 12.46
C GLN A 272 10.50 -11.02 12.72
N ARG A 273 11.28 -10.79 11.65
CA ARG A 273 12.71 -10.46 11.80
C ARG A 273 12.94 -9.12 12.49
N THR A 274 12.08 -8.14 12.21
CA THR A 274 12.09 -6.83 12.88
C THR A 274 11.85 -7.00 14.37
N TYR A 275 10.85 -7.79 14.75
CA TYR A 275 10.51 -8.11 16.14
C TYR A 275 11.64 -8.84 16.87
N GLU A 276 12.20 -9.89 16.26
CA GLU A 276 13.33 -10.64 16.83
C GLU A 276 14.58 -9.78 17.05
N GLN A 277 14.85 -8.84 16.15
CA GLN A 277 15.95 -7.89 16.32
C GLN A 277 15.69 -6.93 17.47
N ALA A 278 14.46 -6.41 17.60
CA ALA A 278 14.07 -5.52 18.69
C ALA A 278 14.14 -6.21 20.06
N LEU A 279 13.80 -7.51 20.13
CA LEU A 279 14.03 -8.34 21.32
C LEU A 279 15.52 -8.44 21.67
N LYS A 280 16.36 -8.76 20.68
CA LYS A 280 17.81 -8.93 20.89
C LYS A 280 18.52 -7.64 21.30
N SER A 281 18.06 -6.49 20.84
CA SER A 281 18.62 -5.18 21.18
C SER A 281 18.09 -4.61 22.51
N GLY A 282 17.09 -5.25 23.13
CA GLY A 282 16.43 -4.71 24.32
C GLY A 282 15.60 -3.45 24.04
N GLU A 283 15.18 -3.24 22.78
CA GLU A 283 14.35 -2.10 22.38
C GLU A 283 12.91 -2.23 22.93
N LEU A 284 12.44 -3.47 23.05
CA LEU A 284 11.12 -3.79 23.59
C LEU A 284 11.15 -3.72 25.11
N LYS A 285 10.46 -2.72 25.67
CA LYS A 285 10.18 -2.61 27.10
C LYS A 285 9.00 -3.50 27.45
N ASP A 286 8.91 -3.89 28.73
CA ASP A 286 7.78 -4.63 29.29
C ASP A 286 6.51 -3.76 29.22
N GLN A 287 5.75 -3.92 28.14
CA GLN A 287 4.49 -3.25 27.85
C GLN A 287 3.56 -4.27 27.19
N ASP A 288 2.26 -4.20 27.48
CA ASP A 288 1.27 -5.15 26.93
C ASP A 288 1.18 -5.12 25.39
N SER A 289 1.58 -3.99 24.76
CA SER A 289 1.64 -3.86 23.31
C SER A 289 2.78 -2.92 22.90
N PRO A 290 4.02 -3.43 22.73
CA PRO A 290 5.14 -2.59 22.35
C PRO A 290 4.96 -2.05 20.93
N VAL A 291 5.62 -0.92 20.67
CA VAL A 291 5.66 -0.28 19.35
C VAL A 291 7.08 -0.33 18.82
N ILE A 292 7.28 -0.98 17.68
CA ILE A 292 8.50 -0.87 16.90
C ILE A 292 8.30 0.22 15.87
N LYS A 293 9.10 1.28 16.01
CA LYS A 293 8.98 2.47 15.16
C LYS A 293 9.51 2.21 13.75
N ASP A 294 10.55 1.39 13.62
CA ASP A 294 11.23 1.18 12.34
C ASP A 294 11.33 -0.28 11.92
N LEU A 295 10.79 -0.57 10.74
CA LEU A 295 11.01 -1.84 10.04
C LEU A 295 12.49 -2.01 9.69
N LYS A 296 13.02 -3.24 9.83
CA LYS A 296 14.42 -3.56 9.51
C LYS A 296 14.58 -3.92 8.03
N LEU A 297 14.17 -3.03 7.12
CA LEU A 297 14.10 -3.31 5.67
C LEU A 297 15.45 -3.72 5.06
N ILE A 298 16.54 -3.05 5.45
CA ILE A 298 17.89 -3.32 4.91
C ILE A 298 18.40 -4.69 5.38
N GLN A 299 18.09 -5.05 6.61
CA GLN A 299 18.39 -6.35 7.21
C GLN A 299 17.50 -7.47 6.66
N CYS A 300 16.44 -7.11 5.93
CA CYS A 300 15.52 -8.04 5.27
C CYS A 300 15.70 -8.06 3.75
N ARG A 301 16.73 -7.42 3.19
CA ARG A 301 16.91 -7.27 1.74
C ARG A 301 16.87 -8.59 0.96
N GLU A 302 17.37 -9.67 1.55
CA GLU A 302 17.35 -11.00 0.93
C GLU A 302 15.94 -11.56 0.77
N LEU A 303 14.97 -11.17 1.61
CA LEU A 303 13.57 -11.56 1.42
C LEU A 303 13.02 -10.96 0.13
N PHE A 304 13.35 -9.69 -0.15
CA PHE A 304 12.92 -9.02 -1.37
C PHE A 304 13.52 -9.62 -2.64
N ARG A 305 14.53 -10.48 -2.53
CA ARG A 305 15.09 -11.26 -3.66
C ARG A 305 14.27 -12.50 -4.00
N LEU A 306 13.45 -13.00 -3.07
CA LEU A 306 12.68 -14.22 -3.28
C LEU A 306 11.53 -13.94 -4.27
N HIS A 307 11.47 -14.76 -5.31
CA HIS A 307 10.40 -14.75 -6.33
C HIS A 307 9.44 -15.90 -6.07
N ASP A 308 10.01 -17.07 -5.79
CA ASP A 308 9.29 -18.23 -5.26
C ASP A 308 9.27 -18.16 -3.74
N ILE A 309 8.06 -18.18 -3.19
CA ILE A 309 7.82 -18.27 -1.76
C ILE A 309 6.84 -19.41 -1.49
N PRO A 310 6.80 -19.95 -0.26
CA PRO A 310 5.90 -21.04 0.06
C PRO A 310 4.46 -20.72 -0.32
N GLU A 311 3.74 -21.70 -0.87
CA GLU A 311 2.30 -21.57 -1.06
C GLU A 311 1.63 -21.37 0.30
N ILE A 312 0.96 -20.23 0.46
CA ILE A 312 0.16 -19.97 1.64
C ILE A 312 -1.26 -20.39 1.32
N PRO A 313 -1.87 -21.29 2.10
CA PRO A 313 -3.27 -21.63 1.90
C PRO A 313 -4.14 -20.40 2.14
N ILE A 314 -5.01 -20.11 1.18
CA ILE A 314 -6.14 -19.19 1.40
C ILE A 314 -6.96 -19.78 2.55
N THR A 315 -7.17 -18.99 3.60
CA THR A 315 -7.80 -19.51 4.83
C THR A 315 -9.31 -19.73 4.63
N GLY A 316 -9.93 -18.96 3.74
CA GLY A 316 -11.30 -19.23 3.31
C GLY A 316 -11.85 -18.19 2.34
N HIS A 317 -13.12 -18.40 2.01
CA HIS A 317 -13.92 -17.53 1.15
C HIS A 317 -15.12 -17.01 1.94
N ILE A 318 -15.53 -15.78 1.64
CA ILE A 318 -16.74 -15.15 2.14
C ILE A 318 -17.63 -14.92 0.92
N ASN A 319 -18.85 -15.48 0.95
CA ASN A 319 -19.84 -15.20 -0.08
C ASN A 319 -20.45 -13.83 0.21
N VAL A 320 -20.31 -12.92 -0.75
CA VAL A 320 -21.00 -11.64 -0.73
C VAL A 320 -22.47 -11.86 -1.14
N PRO A 321 -23.47 -11.55 -0.29
CA PRO A 321 -24.88 -11.73 -0.63
C PRO A 321 -25.27 -10.93 -1.88
N GLN A 322 -26.18 -11.48 -2.68
CA GLN A 322 -26.77 -10.75 -3.80
C GLN A 322 -27.76 -9.71 -3.24
N THR A 323 -27.50 -8.42 -3.49
CA THR A 323 -28.48 -7.34 -3.34
C THR A 323 -28.91 -6.85 -4.70
#